data_AF-A0A392NVL0-F1
#
_entry.id   AF-A0A392NVL0-F1
#
_cell.length_a   1.000
_cell.length_b   1.000
_cell.length_c   1.000
_cell.angle_alpha   90.00
_cell.angle_beta   90.00
_cell.angle_gamma   90.00
#
_symmetry.space_group_name_H-M   'P 1'
#
loop_
_entity.id
_entity.type
_entity.pdbx_description
1 polymer ?
#
loop_
_entity_poly.entity_id
_entity_poly.type
_entity_poly.pdbx_seq_one_letter_code
_entity_poly.pdbx_strand_id
1 'polypeptide(L)'
;MFYAGFVLTACVSGAQLSSYASFISKGDVALCIVLTSYSTIASVIVTPLLTGLLIGSVVPVDAVSMSKSILQVVLAPVTLGLLLNTYAKPVVSILRPVMPFVAMICTSMCIGSPLAINRSQILSGQGLRLVAPVLIFHAAAFTLGYWFSNLPSL
;
A
#
# COMPACT_ATOMS: atom_id res chain seq x y z
N MET A 1 1.63 16.48 13.85
CA MET A 1 2.35 16.16 12.59
C MET A 1 2.07 14.73 12.13
N PHE A 2 2.19 13.70 12.99
CA PHE A 2 1.94 12.30 12.58
C PHE A 2 0.53 11.95 12.10
N TYR A 3 -0.51 12.68 12.55
CA TYR A 3 -1.89 12.44 12.13
C TYR A 3 -2.08 12.53 10.60
N ALA A 4 -1.48 13.53 9.94
CA ALA A 4 -1.59 13.66 8.49
C ALA A 4 -0.97 12.46 7.77
N GLY A 5 0.19 11.99 8.23
CA GLY A 5 0.83 10.77 7.73
C GLY A 5 0.00 9.51 8.01
N PHE A 6 -0.63 9.41 9.18
CA PHE A 6 -1.52 8.29 9.52
C PHE A 6 -2.76 8.24 8.63
N VAL A 7 -3.42 9.38 8.41
CA VAL A 7 -4.60 9.44 7.52
C VAL A 7 -4.21 9.17 6.08
N LEU A 8 -3.06 9.68 5.62
CA LEU A 8 -2.53 9.33 4.29
C LEU A 8 -2.34 7.81 4.16
N THR A 9 -1.77 7.14 5.17
CA THR A 9 -1.65 5.67 5.21
C THR A 9 -3.02 4.96 5.14
N ALA A 10 -4.09 5.56 5.67
CA ALA A 10 -5.43 5.01 5.55
C ALA A 10 -6.07 5.22 4.16
N CYS A 11 -5.58 6.17 3.36
CA CYS A 11 -6.12 6.50 2.04
C CYS A 11 -5.49 5.71 0.90
N VAL A 12 -4.33 5.07 1.11
CA VAL A 12 -3.60 4.35 0.07
C VAL A 12 -4.20 2.97 -0.21
N SER A 13 -3.98 2.47 -1.43
CA SER A 13 -4.42 1.14 -1.84
C SER A 13 -3.72 0.01 -1.08
N GLY A 14 -4.29 -1.21 -1.19
CA GLY A 14 -3.78 -2.41 -0.54
C GLY A 14 -2.34 -2.77 -0.93
N ALA A 15 -1.62 -3.41 -0.01
CA ALA A 15 -0.23 -3.80 -0.17
C ALA A 15 -0.05 -5.13 -0.92
N GLN A 16 1.04 -5.25 -1.68
CA GLN A 16 1.39 -6.44 -2.46
C GLN A 16 1.61 -7.71 -1.59
N LEU A 17 1.92 -7.53 -0.30
CA LEU A 17 2.08 -8.60 0.68
C LEU A 17 0.77 -9.35 1.00
N SER A 18 -0.39 -8.78 0.68
CA SER A 18 -1.69 -9.41 0.93
C SER A 18 -1.90 -10.72 0.18
N SER A 19 -1.29 -10.86 -1.01
CA SER A 19 -1.32 -12.10 -1.80
C SER A 19 -0.55 -13.23 -1.12
N TYR A 20 0.60 -12.92 -0.50
CA TYR A 20 1.36 -13.86 0.30
C TYR A 20 0.62 -14.23 1.59
N ALA A 21 0.02 -13.26 2.27
CA ALA A 21 -0.83 -13.49 3.44
C ALA A 21 -2.03 -14.40 3.10
N SER A 22 -2.65 -14.20 1.94
CA SER A 22 -3.74 -15.06 1.43
C SER A 22 -3.24 -16.48 1.16
N PHE A 23 -2.06 -16.63 0.57
CA PHE A 23 -1.45 -17.94 0.31
C PHE A 23 -1.20 -18.73 1.61
N ILE A 24 -0.57 -18.12 2.63
CA ILE A 24 -0.27 -18.80 3.90
C ILE A 24 -1.53 -19.11 4.72
N SER A 25 -2.59 -18.29 4.58
CA SER A 25 -3.88 -18.50 5.24
C SER A 25 -4.81 -19.45 4.48
N LYS A 26 -4.37 -19.99 3.33
CA LYS A 26 -5.19 -20.82 2.42
C LYS A 26 -6.45 -20.10 1.89
N GLY A 27 -6.39 -18.77 1.77
CA GLY A 27 -7.42 -17.96 1.13
C GLY A 27 -7.30 -17.95 -0.40
N ASP A 28 -8.24 -17.27 -1.06
CA ASP A 28 -8.23 -17.13 -2.52
C ASP A 28 -7.20 -16.08 -2.97
N VAL A 29 -6.04 -16.58 -3.42
CA VAL A 29 -4.95 -15.75 -3.93
C VAL A 29 -5.35 -15.01 -5.21
N ALA A 30 -6.19 -15.60 -6.07
CA ALA A 30 -6.62 -14.97 -7.32
C ALA A 30 -7.53 -13.77 -7.03
N LEU A 31 -8.50 -13.93 -6.14
CA LEU A 31 -9.37 -12.85 -5.69
C LEU A 31 -8.54 -11.71 -5.06
N CYS A 32 -7.57 -12.04 -4.20
CA CYS A 32 -6.70 -11.05 -3.58
C CYS A 32 -5.90 -10.24 -4.61
N ILE A 33 -5.36 -10.89 -5.65
CA ILE A 33 -4.64 -10.21 -6.73
C ILE A 33 -5.57 -9.27 -7.50
N VAL A 34 -6.80 -9.70 -7.80
CA VAL A 34 -7.79 -8.85 -8.51
C VAL A 34 -8.15 -7.62 -7.68
N LEU A 35 -8.47 -7.79 -6.39
CA LEU A 35 -8.80 -6.68 -5.48
C LEU A 35 -7.63 -5.70 -5.32
N THR A 36 -6.41 -6.21 -5.17
CA THR A 36 -5.20 -5.37 -5.08
C THR A 36 -4.97 -4.62 -6.38
N SER A 37 -5.16 -5.26 -7.54
CA SER A 37 -5.00 -4.63 -8.85
C SER A 37 -6.01 -3.52 -9.06
N TYR A 38 -7.30 -3.78 -8.78
CA TYR A 38 -8.36 -2.79 -8.92
C TYR A 38 -8.16 -1.59 -7.99
N SER A 39 -7.86 -1.84 -6.71
CA SER A 39 -7.59 -0.75 -5.75
C SER A 39 -6.35 0.05 -6.13
N THR A 40 -5.30 -0.58 -6.68
CA THR A 40 -4.10 0.12 -7.17
C THR A 40 -4.43 1.05 -8.34
N ILE A 41 -5.24 0.60 -9.30
CA ILE A 41 -5.68 1.43 -10.43
C ILE A 41 -6.55 2.59 -9.94
N ALA A 42 -7.54 2.29 -9.08
CA ALA A 42 -8.41 3.30 -8.50
C ALA A 42 -7.64 4.34 -7.65
N SER A 43 -6.51 3.95 -7.06
CA SER A 43 -5.71 4.78 -6.15
C SER A 43 -5.24 6.10 -6.78
N VAL A 44 -5.06 6.16 -8.11
CA VAL A 44 -4.67 7.38 -8.83
C VAL A 44 -5.66 8.51 -8.58
N ILE A 45 -6.94 8.17 -8.43
CA ILE A 45 -8.02 9.13 -8.22
C ILE A 45 -8.44 9.12 -6.75
N VAL A 46 -8.65 7.94 -6.18
CA VAL A 46 -9.22 7.80 -4.83
C VAL A 46 -8.27 8.30 -3.75
N THR A 47 -6.98 7.97 -3.81
CA THR A 47 -5.99 8.40 -2.80
C THR A 47 -5.88 9.92 -2.69
N PRO A 48 -5.64 10.68 -3.78
CA PRO A 48 -5.55 12.14 -3.68
C PRO A 48 -6.87 12.80 -3.29
N LEU A 49 -8.02 12.28 -3.74
CA LEU A 49 -9.33 12.79 -3.33
C LEU A 49 -9.57 12.60 -1.83
N LEU A 50 -9.36 11.39 -1.30
CA LEU A 50 -9.52 11.12 0.13
C LEU A 50 -8.52 11.90 0.97
N THR A 51 -7.26 12.01 0.52
CA THR A 51 -6.24 12.80 1.20
C THR A 51 -6.63 14.29 1.24
N GLY A 52 -7.07 14.85 0.11
CA GLY A 52 -7.53 16.24 0.05
C GLY A 52 -8.74 16.49 0.96
N LEU A 53 -9.70 15.55 0.99
CA LEU A 53 -10.90 15.66 1.82
C LEU A 53 -10.59 15.58 3.32
N LEU A 54 -9.73 14.63 3.72
CA LEU A 54 -9.52 14.31 5.14
C LEU A 54 -8.44 15.15 5.80
N ILE A 55 -7.42 15.61 5.06
CA ILE A 55 -6.30 16.37 5.62
C ILE A 55 -5.96 17.66 4.88
N GLY A 56 -6.63 17.98 3.76
CA GLY A 56 -6.35 19.17 2.95
C GLY A 56 -6.57 20.51 3.65
N SER A 57 -7.34 20.53 4.74
CA SER A 57 -7.52 21.72 5.59
C SER A 57 -6.35 21.97 6.56
N VAL A 58 -5.51 20.95 6.80
CA VAL A 58 -4.41 21.00 7.78
C VAL A 58 -3.05 21.01 7.09
N VAL A 59 -2.95 20.35 5.92
CA VAL A 59 -1.73 20.25 5.13
C VAL A 59 -2.07 20.56 3.67
N PRO A 60 -1.28 21.39 2.96
CA PRO A 60 -1.51 21.63 1.55
C PRO A 60 -1.38 20.32 0.76
N VAL A 61 -2.48 19.88 0.15
CA VAL A 61 -2.53 18.66 -0.69
C VAL A 61 -2.55 19.07 -2.15
N ASP A 62 -1.50 18.73 -2.89
CA ASP A 62 -1.48 18.83 -4.35
C ASP A 62 -1.99 17.51 -4.96
N ALA A 63 -3.31 17.45 -5.15
CA ALA A 63 -3.97 16.26 -5.69
C ALA A 63 -3.46 15.87 -7.09
N VAL A 64 -3.10 16.86 -7.93
CA VAL A 64 -2.62 16.61 -9.30
C VAL A 64 -1.21 16.02 -9.27
N SER A 65 -0.31 16.60 -8.47
CA SER A 65 1.05 16.09 -8.30
C SER A 65 1.04 14.69 -7.67
N MET A 66 0.19 14.47 -6.65
CA MET A 66 0.01 13.13 -6.06
C MET A 66 -0.49 12.11 -7.10
N SER A 67 -1.49 12.47 -7.91
CA SER A 67 -2.01 11.59 -8.97
C SER A 67 -0.91 11.22 -9.98
N LYS A 68 -0.13 12.21 -10.43
CA LYS A 68 1.01 11.99 -11.35
C LYS A 68 2.07 11.09 -10.73
N SER A 69 2.38 11.30 -9.45
CA SER A 69 3.33 10.47 -8.71
C SER A 69 2.87 9.02 -8.61
N ILE A 70 1.60 8.78 -8.27
CA ILE A 70 1.04 7.41 -8.23
C ILE A 70 1.11 6.77 -9.62
N LEU A 71 0.75 7.50 -10.68
CA LEU A 71 0.82 6.99 -12.04
C LEU A 71 2.25 6.57 -12.42
N GLN A 72 3.25 7.37 -12.08
CA GLN A 72 4.65 7.14 -12.46
C GLN A 72 5.34 6.08 -11.58
N VAL A 73 5.12 6.15 -10.26
CA VAL A 73 5.86 5.33 -9.28
C VAL A 73 5.18 3.99 -9.04
N VAL A 74 3.87 3.88 -9.26
CA VAL A 74 3.09 2.67 -9.00
C VAL A 74 2.56 2.05 -10.29
N LEU A 75 1.72 2.77 -11.04
CA LEU A 75 1.04 2.15 -12.19
C LEU A 75 1.99 1.84 -13.34
N ALA A 76 2.86 2.78 -13.73
CA ALA A 76 3.80 2.56 -14.82
C ALA A 76 4.67 1.30 -14.62
N PRO A 77 5.34 1.08 -13.46
CA PRO A 77 6.11 -0.15 -13.24
C PRO A 77 5.24 -1.40 -13.12
N VAL A 78 4.03 -1.32 -12.55
CA VAL A 78 3.10 -2.47 -12.50
C VAL A 78 2.65 -2.87 -13.90
N THR A 79 2.26 -1.91 -14.74
CA THR A 79 1.88 -2.15 -16.13
C THR A 79 3.06 -2.70 -16.93
N LEU A 80 4.27 -2.15 -16.76
CA LEU A 80 5.47 -2.67 -17.41
C LEU A 80 5.74 -4.12 -17.00
N GLY A 81 5.68 -4.43 -15.70
CA GLY A 81 5.84 -5.79 -15.18
C GLY A 81 4.80 -6.75 -15.77
N LEU A 82 3.55 -6.32 -15.90
CA LEU A 82 2.47 -7.10 -16.53
C LEU A 82 2.73 -7.35 -18.01
N LEU A 83 3.18 -6.33 -18.76
CA LEU A 83 3.53 -6.46 -20.17
C LEU A 83 4.70 -7.42 -20.36
N LEU A 84 5.74 -7.32 -19.52
CA LEU A 84 6.88 -8.25 -19.52
C LEU A 84 6.44 -9.69 -19.21
N ASN A 85 5.56 -9.89 -18.23
CA ASN A 85 5.03 -11.21 -17.90
C ASN A 85 4.18 -11.82 -19.03
N THR A 86 3.51 -10.97 -19.81
CA THR A 86 2.69 -11.40 -20.95
C THR A 86 3.55 -11.73 -22.17
N TYR A 87 4.43 -10.82 -22.57
CA TYR A 87 5.12 -10.86 -23.87
C TYR A 87 6.58 -11.35 -23.80
N ALA A 88 7.25 -11.20 -22.66
CA ALA A 88 8.68 -11.50 -22.49
C ALA A 88 8.92 -12.61 -21.43
N LYS A 89 8.13 -13.69 -21.50
CA LYS A 89 8.20 -14.82 -20.56
C LYS A 89 9.61 -15.39 -20.32
N PRO A 90 10.50 -15.51 -21.33
CA PRO A 90 11.87 -15.97 -21.11
C PRO A 90 12.64 -15.06 -20.13
N VAL A 91 12.53 -13.75 -20.28
CA VAL A 91 13.15 -12.77 -19.36
C VAL A 91 12.57 -12.90 -17.96
N VAL A 92 11.24 -12.97 -17.83
CA VAL A 92 10.59 -13.10 -16.53
C VAL A 92 10.96 -14.40 -15.83
N SER A 93 11.14 -15.50 -16.57
CA SER A 93 11.55 -16.80 -16.00
C SER A 93 12.92 -16.74 -15.32
N ILE A 94 13.84 -15.90 -15.83
CA ILE A 94 15.18 -15.68 -15.28
C ILE A 94 15.11 -14.75 -14.06
N LEU A 95 14.27 -13.71 -14.10
CA LEU A 95 14.17 -12.71 -13.03
C LEU A 95 13.39 -13.23 -11.81
N ARG A 96 12.33 -14.00 -12.04
CA ARG A 96 11.35 -14.41 -11.00
C ARG A 96 11.98 -15.04 -9.75
N PRO A 97 13.01 -15.90 -9.82
CA PRO A 97 13.65 -16.46 -8.62
C PRO A 97 14.33 -15.42 -7.73
N VAL A 98 14.82 -14.31 -8.30
CA VAL A 98 15.58 -13.27 -7.59
C VAL A 98 14.67 -12.13 -7.11
N MET A 99 13.52 -11.94 -7.74
CA MET A 99 12.56 -10.86 -7.40
C MET A 99 12.17 -10.79 -5.91
N PRO A 100 11.92 -11.90 -5.18
CA PRO A 100 11.62 -11.82 -3.75
C PRO A 100 12.74 -11.17 -2.93
N PHE A 101 14.00 -11.48 -3.24
CA PHE A 101 15.16 -10.89 -2.55
C PHE A 101 15.29 -9.40 -2.84
N VAL A 102 15.15 -9.01 -4.12
CA VAL A 102 15.18 -7.60 -4.52
C VAL A 102 14.06 -6.83 -3.83
N ALA A 103 12.83 -7.36 -3.84
CA ALA A 103 11.68 -6.75 -3.19
C ALA A 103 11.90 -6.57 -1.67
N MET A 104 12.48 -7.56 -0.98
CA MET A 104 12.81 -7.46 0.44
C MET A 104 13.84 -6.36 0.73
N ILE A 105 14.91 -6.28 -0.06
CA ILE A 105 15.95 -5.25 0.10
C ILE A 105 15.36 -3.86 -0.14
N CYS A 106 14.68 -3.66 -1.28
CA CYS A 106 14.06 -2.39 -1.62
C CYS A 106 13.05 -1.95 -0.56
N THR A 107 12.18 -2.86 -0.11
CA THR A 107 11.18 -2.55 0.94
C THR A 107 11.84 -2.17 2.26
N SER A 108 12.89 -2.90 2.64
CA SER A 108 13.66 -2.60 3.86
C SER A 108 14.31 -1.20 3.79
N MET A 109 14.82 -0.80 2.63
CA MET A 109 15.38 0.54 2.42
C MET A 109 14.30 1.63 2.42
N CYS A 110 13.15 1.39 1.78
CA CYS A 110 12.02 2.32 1.75
C CYS A 110 11.44 2.58 3.14
N ILE A 111 11.44 1.58 4.03
CA ILE A 111 10.98 1.74 5.42
C ILE A 111 12.10 2.31 6.30
N GLY A 112 13.33 1.82 6.12
CA GLY A 112 14.47 2.16 6.96
C GLY A 112 14.93 3.61 6.80
N SER A 113 14.89 4.16 5.57
CA SER A 113 15.39 5.52 5.33
C SER A 113 14.57 6.61 6.01
N PRO A 114 13.22 6.66 5.94
CA PRO A 114 12.46 7.66 6.71
C PRO A 114 12.54 7.42 8.22
N LEU A 115 12.64 6.17 8.66
CA LEU A 115 12.82 5.82 10.07
C LEU A 115 14.15 6.37 10.63
N ALA A 116 15.25 6.22 9.88
CA ALA A 116 16.55 6.74 10.27
C ALA A 116 16.58 8.27 10.30
N ILE A 117 16.04 8.92 9.25
CA ILE A 117 15.98 10.39 9.14
C ILE A 117 15.14 10.98 10.28
N ASN A 118 14.04 10.34 10.67
CA ASN A 118 13.10 10.86 11.67
C ASN A 118 13.24 10.20 13.06
N ARG A 119 14.39 9.57 13.35
CA ARG A 119 14.62 8.80 14.58
C ARG A 119 14.24 9.55 15.85
N SER A 120 14.65 10.82 15.98
CA SER A 120 14.37 11.64 17.16
C SER A 120 12.88 11.91 17.35
N GLN A 121 12.14 12.15 16.27
CA GLN A 121 10.69 12.36 16.31
C GLN A 121 9.95 11.05 16.64
N ILE A 122 10.42 9.92 16.11
CA ILE A 122 9.81 8.59 16.32
C ILE A 122 10.00 8.12 17.76
N LEU A 123 11.19 8.34 18.34
CA LEU A 123 11.47 8.01 19.74
C LEU A 123 10.88 9.02 20.74
N SER A 124 10.30 10.12 20.26
CA SER A 124 9.59 11.06 21.12
C SER A 124 8.29 10.46 21.67
N GLY A 125 7.77 11.03 22.76
CA GLY A 125 6.46 10.62 23.30
C GLY A 125 5.31 10.77 22.30
N GLN A 126 5.41 11.66 21.31
CA GLN A 126 4.42 11.79 20.24
C GLN A 126 4.51 10.66 19.21
N GLY A 127 5.73 10.18 18.90
CA GLY A 127 5.95 9.04 18.02
C GLY A 127 5.44 7.75 18.65
N LEU A 128 5.68 7.53 19.94
CA LEU A 128 5.17 6.35 20.66
C LEU A 128 3.64 6.30 20.69
N ARG A 129 2.98 7.46 20.79
CA ARG A 129 1.51 7.57 20.72
C ARG A 129 0.93 7.15 19.36
N LEU A 130 1.72 7.05 18.30
CA LEU A 130 1.27 6.60 16.98
C LEU A 130 1.01 5.08 16.93
N VAL A 131 1.64 4.29 17.81
CA VAL A 131 1.53 2.83 17.80
C VAL A 131 0.08 2.37 18.00
N ALA A 132 -0.60 2.93 19.01
CA ALA A 132 -1.98 2.58 19.32
C ALA A 132 -2.96 2.83 18.14
N PRO A 133 -3.07 4.03 17.55
CA PRO A 133 -3.96 4.26 16.43
C PRO A 133 -3.62 3.43 15.19
N VAL A 134 -2.34 3.15 14.91
CA VAL A 134 -1.95 2.26 13.80
C VAL A 134 -2.45 0.83 14.03
N LEU A 135 -2.24 0.28 15.23
CA LEU A 135 -2.71 -1.07 15.57
C LEU A 135 -4.23 -1.17 15.57
N ILE A 136 -4.91 -0.18 16.17
CA ILE A 136 -6.38 -0.12 16.20
C ILE A 136 -6.94 -0.04 14.79
N PHE A 137 -6.35 0.79 13.92
CA PHE A 137 -6.79 0.91 12.53
C PHE A 137 -6.69 -0.41 11.77
N HIS A 138 -5.56 -1.13 11.87
CA HIS A 138 -5.40 -2.41 11.19
C HIS A 138 -6.30 -3.49 11.79
N ALA A 139 -6.45 -3.56 13.11
CA ALA A 139 -7.36 -4.49 13.76
C ALA A 139 -8.82 -4.24 13.34
N ALA A 140 -9.25 -2.98 13.30
CA ALA A 140 -10.55 -2.58 12.80
C ALA A 140 -10.72 -2.91 11.31
N ALA A 141 -9.73 -2.61 10.48
CA ALA A 141 -9.79 -2.90 9.05
C ALA A 141 -9.88 -4.41 8.76
N PHE A 142 -9.10 -5.24 9.47
CA PHE A 142 -9.17 -6.70 9.30
C PHE A 142 -10.48 -7.29 9.83
N THR A 143 -10.96 -6.84 11.00
CA THR A 143 -12.23 -7.31 11.55
C THR A 143 -13.40 -6.92 10.64
N LEU A 144 -13.50 -5.65 10.26
CA LEU A 144 -14.54 -5.19 9.34
C LEU A 144 -14.45 -5.91 8.00
N GLY A 145 -13.25 -6.03 7.42
CA GLY A 145 -13.04 -6.76 6.16
C GLY A 145 -13.53 -8.21 6.22
N TYR A 146 -13.26 -8.92 7.33
CA TYR A 146 -13.76 -10.27 7.55
C TYR A 146 -15.29 -10.31 7.62
N TRP A 147 -15.92 -9.44 8.43
CA TRP A 147 -17.37 -9.40 8.56
C TRP A 147 -18.07 -8.99 7.25
N PHE A 148 -17.54 -8.00 6.52
CA PHE A 148 -18.08 -7.60 5.23
C PHE A 148 -18.03 -8.73 4.20
N SER A 149 -16.96 -9.54 4.21
CA SER A 149 -16.84 -10.69 3.31
C SER A 149 -17.82 -11.84 3.62
N ASN A 150 -18.37 -11.86 4.84
CA ASN A 150 -19.33 -12.88 5.29
C ASN A 150 -20.80 -12.44 5.19
N LEU A 151 -21.07 -11.21 4.72
CA LEU A 151 -22.44 -10.79 4.45
C LEU A 151 -23.02 -11.62 3.30
N PRO A 152 -24.32 -11.98 3.35
CA PRO A 152 -24.98 -12.65 2.25
C PRO A 152 -24.82 -11.81 0.97
N SER A 153 -24.39 -12.43 -0.12
CA SER A 153 -24.40 -11.78 -1.43
C SER A 153 -25.84 -11.38 -1.75
N LEU A 154 -26.09 -10.08 -1.89
CA LEU A 154 -27.39 -9.51 -2.22
C LEU A 154 -27.79 -9.84 -3.67
#